data_AF-A0A918SD02-F1
#
_entry.id   AF-A0A918SD02-F1
#
_cell.length_a   1.000
_cell.length_b   1.000
_cell.length_c   1.000
_cell.angle_alpha   90.00
_cell.angle_beta   90.00
_cell.angle_gamma   90.00
#
_symmetry.space_group_name_H-M   'P 1'
#
loop_
_entity.id
_entity.type
_entity.pdbx_description
1 polymer ?
#
loop_
_entity_poly.entity_id
_entity_poly.type
_entity_poly.pdbx_seq_one_letter_code
_entity_poly.pdbx_strand_id
1 'polypeptide(L)'
;MEFDFTAFAELSIQVTIDTLEAYGDLTQMFPVETIINTAPPGALTPQTEELLRYIWDHPELVEAGKQELLSALRDYDPSTILADVPGLAGDGSTPTTPEEPTTGVVTEVDGLNVVTYTLPYSGIEITVEGNTAHIFGAGIDDTLTDLDRLEFLDGTVALDYDGSAGDLYAIYGASLNREPDSEGFRWWLDRLDAGAETYQSAAEKFIVSEEFQATYGALVDNAEAFIEALYSNILGREADDSGFSYWTELYAAGDVSVYEALVGFSASAENMANIQAAFADGFFF
;
A
#
# COMPACT_ATOMS: atom_id res chain seq x y z
N MET A 1 13.46 19.12 -0.51
CA MET A 1 13.73 20.16 0.52
C MET A 1 14.93 19.68 1.30
N GLU A 2 16.01 20.45 1.41
CA GLU A 2 17.22 19.99 2.12
C GLU A 2 17.19 20.48 3.56
N PHE A 3 17.06 19.56 4.51
CA PHE A 3 17.13 19.83 5.94
C PHE A 3 18.60 19.87 6.36
N ASP A 4 19.04 20.98 6.97
CA ASP A 4 20.39 21.06 7.54
C ASP A 4 20.47 20.26 8.84
N PHE A 5 20.94 19.02 8.72
CA PHE A 5 21.10 18.10 9.85
C PHE A 5 22.35 18.36 10.71
N THR A 6 23.13 19.42 10.45
CA THR A 6 24.33 19.69 11.28
C THR A 6 24.03 19.88 12.76
N ALA A 7 22.80 20.31 13.11
CA ALA A 7 22.34 20.38 14.50
C ALA A 7 22.16 19.00 15.18
N PHE A 8 21.99 17.93 14.40
CA PHE A 8 21.71 16.57 14.88
C PHE A 8 22.93 15.64 14.82
N ALA A 9 24.07 16.11 14.31
CA ALA A 9 25.25 15.29 14.05
C ALA A 9 25.79 14.54 15.28
N GLU A 10 25.55 15.04 16.49
CA GLU A 10 26.01 14.42 17.75
C GLU A 10 24.92 13.60 18.47
N LEU A 11 23.71 13.51 17.90
CA LEU A 11 22.60 12.75 18.48
C LEU A 11 22.63 11.29 18.04
N SER A 12 22.15 10.40 18.90
CA SER A 12 21.88 9.03 18.51
C SER A 12 20.57 8.95 17.72
N ILE A 13 20.41 7.87 16.97
CA ILE A 13 19.17 7.57 16.23
C ILE A 13 17.96 7.59 17.17
N GLN A 14 18.04 6.94 18.35
CA GLN A 14 16.95 6.95 19.33
C GLN A 14 16.53 8.37 19.74
N VAL A 15 17.48 9.25 20.05
CA VAL A 15 17.17 10.64 20.47
C VAL A 15 16.54 11.44 19.33
N THR A 16 16.92 11.14 18.10
CA THR A 16 16.36 11.78 16.90
C THR A 16 14.92 11.34 16.66
N ILE A 17 14.64 10.03 16.76
CA ILE A 17 13.28 9.47 16.68
C ILE A 17 12.39 10.10 17.75
N ASP A 18 12.82 10.07 19.02
CA ASP A 18 12.07 10.66 20.14
C ASP A 18 11.78 12.16 19.93
N THR A 19 12.73 12.87 19.33
CA THR A 19 12.59 14.30 19.01
C THR A 19 11.60 14.52 17.87
N LEU A 20 11.69 13.75 16.78
CA LEU A 20 10.78 13.88 15.64
C LEU A 20 9.34 13.53 16.01
N GLU A 21 9.14 12.54 16.88
CA GLU A 21 7.83 12.18 17.44
C GLU A 21 7.28 13.29 18.37
N ALA A 22 8.14 13.92 19.17
CA ALA A 22 7.74 15.00 20.07
C ALA A 22 7.44 16.33 19.36
N TYR A 23 8.19 16.66 18.29
CA TYR A 23 7.97 17.82 17.42
C TYR A 23 7.13 17.48 16.17
N GLY A 24 6.55 16.26 16.16
CA GLY A 24 5.56 15.72 15.23
C GLY A 24 4.42 16.70 14.93
N ASP A 25 3.91 17.29 16.01
CA ASP A 25 2.70 18.11 16.01
C ASP A 25 3.06 19.61 16.02
N LEU A 26 3.46 20.13 14.86
CA LEU A 26 3.77 21.57 14.70
C LEU A 26 2.56 22.48 14.91
N THR A 27 1.33 21.95 14.97
CA THR A 27 0.13 22.77 15.19
C THR A 27 0.04 23.35 16.61
N GLN A 28 0.84 22.85 17.56
CA GLN A 28 0.76 23.24 18.97
C GLN A 28 1.79 24.27 19.44
N MET A 29 2.76 24.67 18.60
CA MET A 29 3.81 25.60 19.00
C MET A 29 3.88 26.84 18.09
N PHE A 30 3.05 27.83 18.44
CA PHE A 30 3.00 29.23 17.92
C PHE A 30 2.65 29.42 16.43
N PRO A 31 1.63 30.25 16.08
CA PRO A 31 1.28 30.51 14.68
C PRO A 31 2.47 31.03 13.86
N VAL A 32 2.70 30.51 12.65
CA VAL A 32 3.82 30.91 11.75
C VAL A 32 3.94 32.42 11.58
N GLU A 33 2.82 33.14 11.52
CA GLU A 33 2.80 34.60 11.45
C GLU A 33 3.43 35.26 12.68
N THR A 34 3.33 34.65 13.86
CA THR A 34 3.99 35.15 15.07
C THR A 34 5.51 35.02 14.95
N ILE A 35 6.00 33.93 14.37
CA ILE A 35 7.43 33.67 14.15
C ILE A 35 7.99 34.66 13.12
N ILE A 36 7.30 34.83 11.98
CA ILE A 36 7.70 35.77 10.93
C ILE A 36 7.72 37.21 11.46
N ASN A 37 6.67 37.62 12.18
CA ASN A 37 6.54 39.01 12.66
C ASN A 37 7.44 39.35 13.86
N THR A 38 8.02 38.37 14.54
CA THR A 38 8.93 38.60 15.68
C THR A 38 10.40 38.32 15.36
N ALA A 39 10.70 37.88 14.15
CA ALA A 39 12.06 37.64 13.70
C ALA A 39 12.89 38.97 13.69
N PRO A 40 14.16 38.94 14.11
CA PRO A 40 15.04 40.10 14.01
C PRO A 40 15.16 40.59 12.55
N PRO A 41 15.33 41.91 12.30
CA PRO A 41 15.46 42.42 10.94
C PRO A 41 16.59 41.74 10.15
N GLY A 42 16.26 41.15 9.01
CA GLY A 42 17.20 40.42 8.14
C GLY A 42 17.45 38.96 8.53
N ALA A 43 16.78 38.44 9.57
CA ALA A 43 16.88 37.04 9.96
C ALA A 43 16.14 36.09 9.01
N LEU A 44 15.13 36.59 8.29
CA LEU A 44 14.38 35.83 7.30
C LEU A 44 14.48 36.51 5.93
N THR A 45 14.75 35.72 4.90
CA THR A 45 14.63 36.18 3.51
C THR A 45 13.17 36.04 3.06
N PRO A 46 12.73 36.75 2.00
CA PRO A 46 11.40 36.56 1.42
C PRO A 46 11.12 35.09 1.05
N GLN A 47 12.14 34.37 0.56
CA GLN A 47 12.02 32.94 0.25
C GLN A 47 11.84 32.09 1.52
N THR A 48 12.53 32.42 2.61
CA THR A 48 12.40 31.71 3.89
C THR A 48 11.04 31.97 4.56
N GLU A 49 10.50 33.19 4.45
CA GLU A 49 9.15 33.51 4.95
C GLU A 49 8.06 32.78 4.17
N GLU A 50 8.18 32.71 2.84
CA GLU A 50 7.27 31.98 1.96
C GLU A 50 7.33 30.47 2.22
N LEU A 51 8.53 29.93 2.43
CA LEU A 51 8.74 28.53 2.79
C LEU A 51 8.14 28.19 4.16
N LEU A 52 8.31 29.05 5.16
CA LEU A 52 7.72 28.86 6.49
C LEU A 52 6.19 28.85 6.43
N ARG A 53 5.57 29.74 5.65
CA ARG A 53 4.12 29.76 5.41
C ARG A 53 3.67 28.48 4.71
N TYR A 54 4.39 28.08 3.66
CA TYR A 54 4.09 26.87 2.90
C TYR A 54 4.13 25.61 3.76
N ILE A 55 5.18 25.43 4.57
CA ILE A 55 5.34 24.29 5.49
C ILE A 55 4.23 24.28 6.56
N TRP A 56 3.84 25.45 7.06
CA TRP A 56 2.77 25.58 8.06
C TRP A 56 1.37 25.29 7.50
N ASP A 57 1.15 25.67 6.23
CA ASP A 57 -0.11 25.44 5.52
C ASP A 57 -0.22 24.01 4.95
N HIS A 58 0.88 23.23 4.94
CA HIS A 58 0.99 21.86 4.41
C HIS A 58 1.66 20.91 5.43
N PRO A 59 1.04 20.65 6.60
CA PRO A 59 1.61 19.83 7.68
C PRO A 59 1.97 18.40 7.25
N GLU A 60 1.32 17.87 6.20
CA GLU A 60 1.61 16.59 5.58
C GLU A 60 3.02 16.50 4.97
N LEU A 61 3.62 17.62 4.53
CA LEU A 61 5.00 17.63 4.01
C LEU A 61 6.03 17.47 5.12
N VAL A 62 5.69 17.91 6.33
CA VAL A 62 6.53 17.70 7.52
C VAL A 62 6.41 16.26 7.99
N GLU A 63 5.21 15.69 7.93
CA GLU A 63 5.00 14.28 8.28
C GLU A 63 5.63 13.34 7.25
N ALA A 64 5.51 13.62 5.95
CA ALA A 64 6.16 12.84 4.89
C ALA A 64 7.70 12.87 5.03
N GLY A 65 8.30 14.04 5.25
CA GLY A 65 9.75 14.15 5.50
C GLY A 65 10.19 13.48 6.81
N LYS A 66 9.32 13.46 7.84
CA LYS A 66 9.55 12.68 9.07
C LYS A 66 9.52 11.18 8.78
N GLN A 67 8.52 10.69 8.06
CA GLN A 67 8.39 9.27 7.74
C GLN A 67 9.56 8.78 6.86
N GLU A 68 10.02 9.60 5.92
CA GLU A 68 11.20 9.31 5.09
C GLU A 68 12.47 9.17 5.95
N LEU A 69 12.70 10.13 6.86
CA LEU A 69 13.84 10.08 7.78
C LEU A 69 13.73 8.91 8.76
N LEU A 70 12.55 8.64 9.32
CA LEU A 70 12.32 7.51 10.23
C LEU A 70 12.54 6.16 9.52
N SER A 71 12.12 6.05 8.26
CA SER A 71 12.33 4.86 7.44
C SER A 71 13.81 4.64 7.14
N ALA A 72 14.54 5.69 6.77
CA ALA A 72 15.98 5.62 6.51
C ALA A 72 16.80 5.20 7.75
N LEU A 73 16.29 5.44 8.96
CA LEU A 73 16.97 5.11 10.22
C LEU A 73 16.60 3.71 10.75
N ARG A 74 15.60 3.02 10.19
CA ARG A 74 15.02 1.78 10.75
C ARG A 74 16.00 0.61 10.84
N ASP A 75 16.94 0.51 9.90
CA ASP A 75 17.87 -0.62 9.79
C ASP A 75 19.16 -0.43 10.61
N TYR A 76 19.32 0.72 11.27
CA TYR A 76 20.50 1.05 12.05
C TYR A 76 20.28 0.79 13.55
N ASP A 77 21.35 0.44 14.27
CA ASP A 77 21.27 0.26 15.72
C ASP A 77 20.86 1.59 16.38
N PRO A 78 19.89 1.62 17.31
CA PRO A 78 19.41 2.86 17.94
C PRO A 78 20.50 3.68 18.68
N SER A 79 21.62 3.05 19.02
CA SER A 79 22.80 3.69 19.62
C SER A 79 23.78 4.29 18.61
N THR A 80 23.57 4.05 17.31
CA THR A 80 24.36 4.65 16.21
C THR A 80 24.22 6.17 16.24
N ILE A 81 25.35 6.86 16.05
CA ILE A 81 25.38 8.32 15.94
C ILE A 81 24.99 8.71 14.52
N LEU A 82 24.14 9.74 14.35
CA LEU A 82 23.64 10.14 13.04
C LEU A 82 24.75 10.50 12.04
N ALA A 83 25.84 11.12 12.50
CA ALA A 83 26.99 11.43 11.64
C ALA A 83 27.70 10.18 11.07
N ASP A 84 27.47 9.01 11.66
CA ASP A 84 28.01 7.74 11.20
C ASP A 84 27.04 7.02 10.24
N VAL A 85 25.83 7.55 10.03
CA VAL A 85 24.85 7.05 9.06
C VAL A 85 25.21 7.57 7.65
N PRO A 86 25.58 6.68 6.70
CA PRO A 86 25.88 7.09 5.33
C PRO A 86 24.68 7.81 4.69
N GLY A 87 24.92 8.98 4.07
CA GLY A 87 23.88 9.79 3.42
C GLY A 87 23.28 10.91 4.29
N LEU A 88 23.47 10.87 5.62
CA LEU A 88 23.09 11.95 6.54
C LEU A 88 24.29 12.78 7.04
N ALA A 89 25.50 12.25 6.83
CA ALA A 89 26.73 12.98 7.11
C ALA A 89 26.95 14.09 6.08
N GLY A 90 26.63 15.34 6.45
CA GLY A 90 26.95 16.50 5.62
C GLY A 90 28.46 16.60 5.40
N ASP A 91 28.91 16.43 4.15
CA ASP A 91 30.34 16.49 3.80
C ASP A 91 30.84 17.93 3.57
N GLY A 92 29.98 18.93 3.78
CA GLY A 92 30.29 20.35 3.58
C GLY A 92 30.37 20.77 2.11
N SER A 93 29.97 19.91 1.17
CA SER A 93 29.84 20.24 -0.25
C SER A 93 28.57 21.06 -0.49
N THR A 94 28.63 22.04 -1.40
CA THR A 94 27.41 22.62 -1.99
C THR A 94 26.65 21.51 -2.72
N PRO A 95 25.34 21.34 -2.49
CA PRO A 95 24.55 20.30 -3.11
C PRO A 95 24.62 20.45 -4.63
N THR A 96 24.95 19.37 -5.33
CA THR A 96 24.58 19.26 -6.74
C THR A 96 23.05 19.23 -6.83
N THR A 97 22.49 19.79 -7.90
CA THR A 97 21.06 19.70 -8.23
C THR A 97 20.54 18.31 -7.90
N PRO A 98 19.40 18.16 -7.19
CA PRO A 98 18.79 16.86 -6.95
C PRO A 98 18.76 16.09 -8.28
N GLU A 99 19.10 14.80 -8.28
CA GLU A 99 18.69 13.96 -9.40
C GLU A 99 17.19 14.18 -9.58
N GLU A 100 16.78 14.54 -10.79
CA GLU A 100 15.37 14.60 -11.15
C GLU A 100 14.72 13.30 -10.64
N PRO A 101 13.52 13.34 -10.02
CA PRO A 101 12.82 12.12 -9.62
C PRO A 101 12.88 11.15 -10.79
N THR A 102 13.38 9.94 -10.55
CA THR A 102 13.61 9.00 -11.63
C THR A 102 12.27 8.72 -12.29
N THR A 103 12.09 9.20 -13.52
CA THR A 103 10.99 8.78 -14.39
C THR A 103 10.88 7.26 -14.32
N GLY A 104 9.67 6.76 -14.09
CA GLY A 104 9.44 5.33 -13.95
C GLY A 104 9.99 4.58 -15.18
N VAL A 105 10.95 3.68 -14.97
CA VAL A 105 11.43 2.80 -16.05
C VAL A 105 10.60 1.53 -16.00
N VAL A 106 9.79 1.30 -17.04
CA VAL A 106 9.07 0.03 -17.19
C VAL A 106 10.09 -1.07 -17.48
N THR A 107 10.10 -2.10 -16.65
CA THR A 107 10.88 -3.31 -16.83
C THR A 107 9.97 -4.51 -16.80
N GLU A 108 10.23 -5.48 -17.66
CA GLU A 108 9.54 -6.76 -17.61
C GLU A 108 10.31 -7.68 -16.63
N VAL A 109 9.67 -8.04 -15.53
CA VAL A 109 10.20 -8.93 -14.49
C VAL A 109 9.28 -10.13 -14.37
N ASP A 110 9.78 -11.30 -14.75
CA ASP A 110 9.03 -12.57 -14.71
C ASP A 110 7.65 -12.52 -15.42
N GLY A 111 7.53 -11.67 -16.45
CA GLY A 111 6.30 -11.48 -17.23
C GLY A 111 5.39 -10.37 -16.72
N LEU A 112 5.76 -9.69 -15.64
CA LEU A 112 5.10 -8.49 -15.13
C LEU A 112 5.77 -7.23 -15.65
N ASN A 113 4.96 -6.23 -16.01
CA ASN A 113 5.43 -4.87 -16.26
C ASN A 113 5.51 -4.10 -14.95
N VAL A 114 6.74 -3.87 -14.50
CA VAL A 114 7.07 -3.26 -13.21
C VAL A 114 7.73 -1.91 -13.45
N VAL A 115 7.30 -0.91 -12.70
CA VAL A 115 7.96 0.39 -12.61
C VAL A 115 8.43 0.61 -11.19
N THR A 116 9.70 0.98 -11.04
CA THR A 116 10.30 1.27 -9.73
C THR A 116 10.55 2.76 -9.57
N TYR A 117 10.08 3.31 -8.46
CA TYR A 117 10.32 4.67 -8.00
C TYR A 117 11.26 4.65 -6.79
N THR A 118 12.23 5.56 -6.77
CA THR A 118 13.20 5.72 -5.67
C THR A 118 12.68 6.63 -4.54
N LEU A 119 11.35 6.68 -4.35
CA LEU A 119 10.65 7.48 -3.34
C LEU A 119 9.55 6.65 -2.65
N PRO A 120 9.10 7.04 -1.45
CA PRO A 120 7.97 6.38 -0.79
C PRO A 120 6.63 6.70 -1.48
N TYR A 121 5.62 5.86 -1.25
CA TYR A 121 4.26 6.06 -1.80
C TYR A 121 3.54 7.30 -1.24
N SER A 122 4.00 7.84 -0.10
CA SER A 122 3.40 9.01 0.53
C SER A 122 3.38 10.23 -0.40
N GLY A 123 2.20 10.81 -0.61
CA GLY A 123 2.01 11.98 -1.47
C GLY A 123 1.93 11.65 -2.97
N ILE A 124 1.81 10.37 -3.32
CA ILE A 124 1.54 9.89 -4.67
C ILE A 124 0.03 9.71 -4.86
N GLU A 125 -0.48 10.25 -5.96
CA GLU A 125 -1.82 10.02 -6.47
C GLU A 125 -1.72 9.13 -7.71
N ILE A 126 -2.54 8.08 -7.75
CA ILE A 126 -2.65 7.18 -8.90
C ILE A 126 -4.07 7.26 -9.42
N THR A 127 -4.23 7.34 -10.73
CA THR A 127 -5.53 7.16 -11.39
C THR A 127 -5.36 6.20 -12.55
N VAL A 128 -6.21 5.17 -12.61
CA VAL A 128 -6.18 4.17 -13.69
C VAL A 128 -7.37 4.36 -14.63
N GLU A 129 -7.07 4.57 -15.92
CA GLU A 129 -8.06 4.64 -16.99
C GLU A 129 -7.82 3.53 -18.03
N GLY A 130 -8.61 2.47 -17.96
CA GLY A 130 -8.42 1.30 -18.80
C GLY A 130 -7.10 0.61 -18.45
N ASN A 131 -6.12 0.64 -19.36
CA ASN A 131 -4.78 0.09 -19.12
C ASN A 131 -3.71 1.18 -18.98
N THR A 132 -4.12 2.42 -18.70
CA THR A 132 -3.22 3.57 -18.52
C THR A 132 -3.25 4.00 -17.07
N ALA A 133 -2.10 4.05 -16.42
CA ALA A 133 -1.93 4.63 -15.10
C ALA A 133 -1.32 6.03 -15.23
N HIS A 134 -1.96 6.99 -14.56
CA HIS A 134 -1.43 8.34 -14.34
C HIS A 134 -0.91 8.40 -12.90
N ILE A 135 0.38 8.70 -12.75
CA ILE A 135 1.05 8.80 -11.44
C ILE A 135 1.45 10.26 -11.27
N PHE A 136 0.92 10.90 -10.23
CA PHE A 136 1.15 12.31 -9.93
C PHE A 136 1.58 12.51 -8.49
N GLY A 137 2.36 13.56 -8.23
CA GLY A 137 2.76 13.94 -6.88
C GLY A 137 4.23 13.66 -6.59
N ALA A 138 4.74 14.27 -5.52
CA ALA A 138 6.17 14.24 -5.17
C ALA A 138 7.13 14.64 -6.33
N GLY A 139 6.67 15.43 -7.31
CA GLY A 139 7.43 15.81 -8.49
C GLY A 139 7.35 14.82 -9.67
N ILE A 140 6.56 13.75 -9.55
CA ILE A 140 6.21 12.83 -10.64
C ILE A 140 4.99 13.37 -11.41
N ASP A 141 5.02 13.21 -12.73
CA ASP A 141 3.91 13.39 -13.67
C ASP A 141 4.10 12.34 -14.80
N ASP A 142 3.89 11.08 -14.45
CA ASP A 142 4.10 9.94 -15.34
C ASP A 142 2.77 9.45 -15.90
N THR A 143 2.79 9.03 -17.17
CA THR A 143 1.69 8.33 -17.83
C THR A 143 2.23 7.06 -18.46
N LEU A 144 1.80 5.93 -17.92
CA LEU A 144 2.36 4.62 -18.21
C LEU A 144 1.23 3.67 -18.59
N THR A 145 1.49 2.72 -19.48
CA THR A 145 0.48 1.75 -19.94
C THR A 145 0.92 0.34 -19.67
N ASP A 146 -0.05 -0.55 -19.60
CA ASP A 146 0.17 -1.99 -19.49
C ASP A 146 1.00 -2.36 -18.25
N LEU A 147 0.77 -1.70 -17.13
CA LEU A 147 1.50 -1.94 -15.88
C LEU A 147 0.80 -2.95 -14.99
N ASP A 148 1.59 -3.80 -14.34
CA ASP A 148 1.13 -4.71 -13.30
C ASP A 148 1.53 -4.20 -11.90
N ARG A 149 2.72 -3.62 -11.76
CA ARG A 149 3.28 -3.21 -10.46
C ARG A 149 3.90 -1.82 -10.51
N LEU A 150 3.68 -1.04 -9.44
CA LEU A 150 4.45 0.15 -9.11
C LEU A 150 5.18 -0.10 -7.79
N GLU A 151 6.50 -0.14 -7.82
CA GLU A 151 7.33 -0.31 -6.64
C GLU A 151 7.79 1.03 -6.11
N PHE A 152 7.59 1.24 -4.81
CA PHE A 152 8.08 2.37 -4.04
C PHE A 152 9.04 1.87 -2.96
N LEU A 153 9.72 2.78 -2.26
CA LEU A 153 10.66 2.39 -1.20
C LEU A 153 9.99 1.68 -0.02
N ASP A 154 8.70 1.95 0.21
CA ASP A 154 7.93 1.50 1.38
C ASP A 154 6.80 0.50 1.04
N GLY A 155 6.61 0.16 -0.23
CA GLY A 155 5.61 -0.81 -0.64
C GLY A 155 5.41 -0.88 -2.16
N THR A 156 4.42 -1.65 -2.56
CA THR A 156 4.10 -1.91 -3.96
C THR A 156 2.62 -1.67 -4.19
N VAL A 157 2.27 -1.07 -5.33
CA VAL A 157 0.89 -1.02 -5.83
C VAL A 157 0.71 -2.08 -6.90
N ALA A 158 -0.27 -2.97 -6.73
CA ALA A 158 -0.74 -3.89 -7.76
C ALA A 158 -1.87 -3.27 -8.57
N LEU A 159 -1.80 -3.38 -9.89
CA LEU A 159 -2.78 -2.82 -10.84
C LEU A 159 -3.53 -3.90 -11.65
N ASP A 160 -3.01 -5.13 -11.68
CA ASP A 160 -3.53 -6.32 -12.37
C ASP A 160 -4.73 -6.96 -11.63
N TYR A 161 -5.85 -6.25 -11.57
CA TYR A 161 -7.09 -6.79 -10.98
C TYR A 161 -7.65 -8.01 -11.74
N ASP A 162 -7.25 -8.21 -12.99
CA ASP A 162 -7.56 -9.37 -13.83
C ASP A 162 -6.39 -10.36 -13.94
N GLY A 163 -5.31 -10.13 -13.19
CA GLY A 163 -4.14 -10.99 -13.04
C GLY A 163 -4.04 -11.63 -11.66
N SER A 164 -2.83 -12.03 -11.27
CA SER A 164 -2.57 -12.75 -10.01
C SER A 164 -3.00 -11.95 -8.78
N ALA A 165 -2.85 -10.62 -8.78
CA ALA A 165 -3.19 -9.82 -7.61
C ALA A 165 -4.70 -9.77 -7.37
N GLY A 166 -5.49 -9.54 -8.41
CA GLY A 166 -6.95 -9.57 -8.30
C GLY A 166 -7.48 -10.96 -7.93
N ASP A 167 -6.91 -12.01 -8.53
CA ASP A 167 -7.20 -13.40 -8.19
C ASP A 167 -6.91 -13.73 -6.72
N LEU A 168 -5.76 -13.28 -6.21
CA LEU A 168 -5.38 -13.46 -4.81
C LEU A 168 -6.30 -12.68 -3.86
N TYR A 169 -6.62 -11.42 -4.21
CA TYR A 169 -7.54 -10.59 -3.46
C TYR A 169 -8.92 -11.25 -3.38
N ALA A 170 -9.38 -11.86 -4.48
CA ALA A 170 -10.62 -12.63 -4.53
C ALA A 170 -10.62 -13.80 -3.55
N ILE A 171 -9.56 -14.61 -3.54
CA ILE A 171 -9.45 -15.77 -2.63
C ILE A 171 -9.42 -15.34 -1.17
N TYR A 172 -8.72 -14.24 -0.84
CA TYR A 172 -8.69 -13.67 0.51
C TYR A 172 -10.09 -13.31 0.99
N GLY A 173 -10.81 -12.49 0.22
CA GLY A 173 -12.19 -12.12 0.53
C GLY A 173 -13.11 -13.35 0.62
N ALA A 174 -13.01 -14.25 -0.36
CA ALA A 174 -13.85 -15.43 -0.45
C ALA A 174 -13.66 -16.40 0.72
N SER A 175 -12.41 -16.65 1.11
CA SER A 175 -12.07 -17.67 2.09
C SER A 175 -12.04 -17.16 3.51
N LEU A 176 -11.65 -15.91 3.71
CA LEU A 176 -11.36 -15.36 5.03
C LEU A 176 -12.35 -14.26 5.43
N ASN A 177 -13.17 -13.75 4.49
CA ASN A 177 -14.11 -12.65 4.69
C ASN A 177 -13.44 -11.38 5.24
N ARG A 178 -12.28 -11.05 4.66
CA ARG A 178 -11.53 -9.83 4.95
C ARG A 178 -10.64 -9.44 3.77
N GLU A 179 -10.19 -8.20 3.79
CA GLU A 179 -9.10 -7.76 2.93
C GLU A 179 -7.78 -8.43 3.32
N PRO A 180 -6.88 -8.66 2.34
CA PRO A 180 -5.56 -9.18 2.62
C PRO A 180 -4.73 -8.18 3.44
N ASP A 181 -3.93 -8.70 4.35
CA ASP A 181 -2.88 -7.94 5.01
C ASP A 181 -1.66 -7.83 4.08
N SER A 182 -0.93 -6.71 4.15
CA SER A 182 0.15 -6.39 3.22
C SER A 182 1.26 -7.46 3.14
N GLU A 183 1.71 -7.97 4.29
CA GLU A 183 2.77 -8.98 4.35
C GLU A 183 2.32 -10.33 3.77
N GLY A 184 1.13 -10.80 4.15
CA GLY A 184 0.54 -12.02 3.61
C GLY A 184 0.26 -11.91 2.11
N PHE A 185 -0.29 -10.77 1.67
CA PHE A 185 -0.56 -10.52 0.25
C PHE A 185 0.73 -10.60 -0.58
N ARG A 186 1.77 -9.87 -0.18
CA ARG A 186 3.10 -9.92 -0.79
C ARG A 186 3.61 -11.35 -0.92
N TRP A 187 3.60 -12.08 0.20
CA TRP A 187 4.15 -13.44 0.23
C TRP A 187 3.43 -14.41 -0.71
N TRP A 188 2.10 -14.33 -0.80
CA TRP A 188 1.32 -15.16 -1.71
C TRP A 188 1.47 -14.71 -3.16
N LEU A 189 1.45 -13.39 -3.40
CA LEU A 189 1.50 -12.81 -4.73
C LEU A 189 2.85 -13.11 -5.40
N ASP A 190 3.97 -12.95 -4.70
CA ASP A 190 5.31 -13.29 -5.19
C ASP A 190 5.38 -14.74 -5.70
N ARG A 191 4.66 -15.65 -5.04
CA ARG A 191 4.65 -17.07 -5.42
C ARG A 191 3.73 -17.35 -6.59
N LEU A 192 2.59 -16.66 -6.69
CA LEU A 192 1.68 -16.75 -7.82
C LEU A 192 2.35 -16.18 -9.09
N ASP A 193 2.97 -15.01 -8.97
CA ASP A 193 3.69 -14.32 -10.04
C ASP A 193 4.89 -15.14 -10.53
N ALA A 194 5.66 -15.75 -9.61
CA ALA A 194 6.75 -16.66 -9.98
C ALA A 194 6.28 -18.03 -10.51
N GLY A 195 4.96 -18.30 -10.56
CA GLY A 195 4.40 -19.60 -10.91
C GLY A 195 4.77 -20.73 -9.94
N ALA A 196 5.28 -20.40 -8.76
CA ALA A 196 5.60 -21.33 -7.67
C ALA A 196 4.36 -21.77 -6.89
N GLU A 197 3.26 -21.03 -7.06
CA GLU A 197 1.93 -21.29 -6.54
C GLU A 197 0.90 -21.16 -7.68
N THR A 198 -0.19 -21.93 -7.62
CA THR A 198 -1.32 -21.72 -8.53
C THR A 198 -2.51 -21.19 -7.75
N TYR A 199 -3.42 -20.50 -8.44
CA TYR A 199 -4.71 -20.08 -7.88
C TYR A 199 -5.41 -21.22 -7.13
N GLN A 200 -5.49 -22.41 -7.73
CA GLN A 200 -6.16 -23.57 -7.15
C GLN A 200 -5.48 -24.03 -5.86
N SER A 201 -4.14 -24.12 -5.85
CA SER A 201 -3.41 -24.58 -4.67
C SER A 201 -3.39 -23.53 -3.56
N ALA A 202 -3.41 -22.24 -3.89
CA ALA A 202 -3.64 -21.16 -2.92
C ALA A 202 -5.04 -21.30 -2.29
N ALA A 203 -6.11 -21.40 -3.09
CA ALA A 203 -7.47 -21.57 -2.60
C ALA A 203 -7.62 -22.81 -1.69
N GLU A 204 -7.03 -23.95 -2.06
CA GLU A 204 -7.00 -25.14 -1.20
C GLU A 204 -6.35 -24.88 0.15
N LYS A 205 -5.22 -24.16 0.18
CA LYS A 205 -4.51 -23.80 1.42
C LYS A 205 -5.31 -22.84 2.30
N PHE A 206 -6.05 -21.92 1.70
CA PHE A 206 -6.93 -21.00 2.43
C PHE A 206 -8.11 -21.76 3.04
N ILE A 207 -8.75 -22.67 2.30
CA ILE A 207 -9.90 -23.47 2.80
C ILE A 207 -9.52 -24.34 4.00
N VAL A 208 -8.31 -24.89 4.03
CA VAL A 208 -7.85 -25.72 5.16
C VAL A 208 -7.27 -24.91 6.32
N SER A 209 -7.21 -23.58 6.21
CA SER A 209 -6.68 -22.70 7.25
C SER A 209 -7.60 -22.63 8.47
N GLU A 210 -7.02 -22.38 9.65
CA GLU A 210 -7.80 -22.15 10.87
C GLU A 210 -8.76 -20.96 10.73
N GLU A 211 -8.39 -19.97 9.91
CA GLU A 211 -9.19 -18.78 9.67
C GLU A 211 -10.44 -19.09 8.83
N PHE A 212 -10.31 -19.90 7.77
CA PHE A 212 -11.49 -20.40 7.05
C PHE A 212 -12.39 -21.22 7.97
N GLN A 213 -11.83 -22.07 8.84
CA GLN A 213 -12.62 -22.84 9.80
C GLN A 213 -13.35 -21.93 10.80
N ALA A 214 -12.75 -20.81 11.19
CA ALA A 214 -13.38 -19.81 12.04
C ALA A 214 -14.52 -19.08 11.31
N THR A 215 -14.36 -18.79 10.01
CA THR A 215 -15.34 -18.07 9.19
C THR A 215 -16.52 -18.96 8.75
N TYR A 216 -16.23 -20.15 8.23
CA TYR A 216 -17.22 -21.03 7.58
C TYR A 216 -17.35 -22.42 8.20
N GLY A 217 -16.44 -22.85 9.07
CA GLY A 217 -16.35 -24.25 9.52
C GLY A 217 -17.61 -24.78 10.22
N ALA A 218 -18.38 -23.93 10.90
CA ALA A 218 -19.65 -24.33 11.49
C ALA A 218 -20.82 -24.43 10.48
N LEU A 219 -20.63 -23.90 9.27
CA LEU A 219 -21.65 -23.77 8.23
C LEU A 219 -21.53 -24.86 7.17
N VAL A 220 -20.34 -25.42 6.93
CA VAL A 220 -20.09 -26.35 5.82
C VAL A 220 -20.99 -27.60 5.80
N ASP A 221 -21.50 -28.04 6.96
CA ASP A 221 -22.42 -29.19 7.05
C ASP A 221 -23.90 -28.81 6.81
N ASN A 222 -24.20 -27.52 6.65
CA ASN A 222 -25.53 -26.99 6.35
C ASN A 222 -25.51 -26.25 5.01
N ALA A 223 -26.00 -26.90 3.96
CA ALA A 223 -25.99 -26.37 2.60
C ALA A 223 -26.60 -24.97 2.48
N GLU A 224 -27.79 -24.75 3.05
CA GLU A 224 -28.49 -23.46 2.98
C GLU A 224 -27.66 -22.36 3.67
N ALA A 225 -27.18 -22.62 4.89
CA ALA A 225 -26.42 -21.63 5.65
C ALA A 225 -25.04 -21.35 5.04
N PHE A 226 -24.39 -22.36 4.46
CA PHE A 226 -23.12 -22.19 3.78
C PHE A 226 -23.27 -21.34 2.52
N ILE A 227 -24.24 -21.66 1.66
CA ILE A 227 -24.49 -20.89 0.42
C ILE A 227 -24.93 -19.46 0.75
N GLU A 228 -25.79 -19.25 1.75
CA GLU A 228 -26.18 -17.91 2.20
C GLU A 228 -24.96 -17.09 2.64
N ALA A 229 -24.03 -17.70 3.38
CA ALA A 229 -22.80 -17.04 3.78
C ALA A 229 -21.88 -16.69 2.60
N LEU A 230 -21.80 -17.54 1.56
CA LEU A 230 -21.02 -17.21 0.36
C LEU A 230 -21.60 -16.00 -0.39
N TYR A 231 -22.92 -15.91 -0.54
CA TYR A 231 -23.55 -14.72 -1.14
C TYR A 231 -23.25 -13.46 -0.34
N SER A 232 -23.42 -13.53 0.99
CA SER A 232 -23.22 -12.39 1.88
C SER A 232 -21.76 -11.92 1.89
N ASN A 233 -20.82 -12.84 2.12
CA ASN A 233 -19.41 -12.50 2.36
C ASN A 233 -18.66 -12.19 1.07
N ILE A 234 -19.00 -12.85 -0.03
CA ILE A 234 -18.26 -12.72 -1.30
C ILE A 234 -18.90 -11.67 -2.20
N LEU A 235 -20.22 -11.72 -2.35
CA LEU A 235 -20.94 -10.83 -3.27
C LEU A 235 -21.51 -9.59 -2.59
N GLY A 236 -21.47 -9.52 -1.26
CA GLY A 236 -21.96 -8.38 -0.50
C GLY A 236 -23.47 -8.20 -0.56
N ARG A 237 -24.23 -9.26 -0.86
CA ARG A 237 -25.69 -9.20 -1.04
C ARG A 237 -26.41 -10.47 -0.60
N GLU A 238 -27.72 -10.37 -0.43
CA GLU A 238 -28.57 -11.55 -0.27
C GLU A 238 -28.64 -12.35 -1.59
N ALA A 239 -28.80 -13.66 -1.43
CA ALA A 239 -29.01 -14.57 -2.55
C ALA A 239 -30.37 -14.31 -3.20
N ASP A 240 -30.44 -14.38 -4.53
CA ASP A 240 -31.74 -14.44 -5.21
C ASP A 240 -32.29 -15.87 -5.14
N ASP A 241 -33.62 -16.02 -5.14
CA ASP A 241 -34.28 -17.32 -4.97
C ASP A 241 -33.75 -18.39 -5.93
N SER A 242 -33.46 -18.02 -7.19
CA SER A 242 -33.04 -18.97 -8.21
C SER A 242 -31.59 -19.42 -8.04
N GLY A 243 -30.67 -18.48 -7.80
CA GLY A 243 -29.28 -18.74 -7.54
C GLY A 243 -29.09 -19.49 -6.23
N PHE A 244 -29.83 -19.14 -5.18
CA PHE A 244 -29.81 -19.83 -3.91
C PHE A 244 -30.23 -21.30 -4.04
N SER A 245 -31.37 -21.56 -4.70
CA SER A 245 -31.85 -22.94 -4.93
C SER A 245 -30.83 -23.75 -5.72
N TYR A 246 -30.29 -23.17 -6.80
CA TYR A 246 -29.31 -23.85 -7.65
C TYR A 246 -28.06 -24.29 -6.89
N TRP A 247 -27.41 -23.37 -6.18
CA TRP A 247 -26.17 -23.69 -5.46
C TRP A 247 -26.42 -24.62 -4.26
N THR A 248 -27.52 -24.42 -3.54
CA THR A 248 -27.89 -25.26 -2.40
C THR A 248 -28.17 -26.69 -2.84
N GLU A 249 -28.88 -26.90 -3.95
CA GLU A 249 -29.17 -28.24 -4.48
C GLU A 249 -27.89 -28.97 -4.88
N LEU A 250 -26.97 -28.31 -5.60
CA LEU A 250 -25.70 -28.90 -6.00
C LEU A 250 -24.84 -29.27 -4.78
N TYR A 251 -24.76 -28.36 -3.81
CA TYR A 251 -23.94 -28.58 -2.61
C TYR A 251 -24.54 -29.69 -1.73
N ALA A 252 -25.86 -29.70 -1.52
CA ALA A 252 -26.56 -30.73 -0.75
C ALA A 252 -26.49 -32.11 -1.43
N ALA A 253 -26.45 -32.17 -2.76
CA ALA A 253 -26.25 -33.41 -3.51
C ALA A 253 -24.80 -33.92 -3.47
N GLY A 254 -23.84 -33.09 -3.06
CA GLY A 254 -22.41 -33.37 -3.14
C GLY A 254 -21.85 -33.28 -4.57
N ASP A 255 -22.58 -32.65 -5.48
CA ASP A 255 -22.15 -32.39 -6.86
C ASP A 255 -21.14 -31.23 -6.93
N VAL A 256 -21.14 -30.35 -5.93
CA VAL A 256 -20.09 -29.35 -5.70
C VAL A 256 -19.58 -29.45 -4.26
N SER A 257 -18.26 -29.45 -4.12
CA SER A 257 -17.55 -29.38 -2.85
C SER A 257 -17.47 -27.96 -2.30
N VAL A 258 -17.01 -27.82 -1.04
CA VAL A 258 -16.65 -26.52 -0.44
C VAL A 258 -15.70 -25.74 -1.35
N TYR A 259 -14.69 -26.42 -1.89
CA TYR A 259 -13.71 -25.84 -2.80
C TYR A 259 -14.36 -25.35 -4.09
N GLU A 260 -15.18 -26.17 -4.75
CA GLU A 260 -15.82 -25.79 -6.01
C GLU A 260 -16.82 -24.65 -5.83
N ALA A 261 -17.59 -24.65 -4.75
CA ALA A 261 -18.50 -23.55 -4.42
C ALA A 261 -17.70 -22.26 -4.16
N LEU A 262 -16.69 -22.29 -3.29
CA LEU A 262 -15.90 -21.12 -2.95
C LEU A 262 -15.18 -20.52 -4.18
N VAL A 263 -14.50 -21.36 -4.96
CA VAL A 263 -13.83 -20.91 -6.19
C VAL A 263 -14.84 -20.37 -7.20
N GLY A 264 -16.01 -20.99 -7.32
CA GLY A 264 -17.08 -20.55 -8.22
C GLY A 264 -17.61 -19.16 -7.88
N PHE A 265 -17.80 -18.86 -6.59
CA PHE A 265 -18.20 -17.52 -6.15
C PHE A 265 -17.05 -16.51 -6.27
N SER A 266 -15.83 -16.90 -5.85
CA SER A 266 -14.63 -16.07 -5.91
C SER A 266 -14.33 -15.59 -7.33
N ALA A 267 -14.33 -16.50 -8.31
CA ALA A 267 -14.05 -16.19 -9.71
C ALA A 267 -15.30 -15.74 -10.51
N SER A 268 -16.43 -15.50 -9.83
CA SER A 268 -17.64 -15.05 -10.52
C SER A 268 -17.45 -13.66 -11.12
N ALA A 269 -18.06 -13.41 -12.28
CA ALA A 269 -17.99 -12.10 -12.92
C ALA A 269 -18.52 -10.96 -12.04
N GLU A 270 -19.46 -11.27 -11.15
CA GLU A 270 -19.97 -10.32 -10.15
C GLU A 270 -18.91 -9.98 -9.11
N ASN A 271 -18.24 -10.98 -8.52
CA ASN A 271 -17.17 -10.73 -7.56
C ASN A 271 -15.99 -9.99 -8.21
N MET A 272 -15.58 -10.39 -9.41
CA MET A 272 -14.49 -9.71 -10.12
C MET A 272 -14.84 -8.25 -10.45
N ALA A 273 -16.10 -7.92 -10.70
CA ALA A 273 -16.54 -6.53 -10.86
C ALA A 273 -16.44 -5.75 -9.53
N ASN A 274 -16.75 -6.39 -8.39
CA ASN A 274 -16.55 -5.78 -7.07
C ASN A 274 -15.06 -5.54 -6.78
N ILE A 275 -14.19 -6.49 -7.14
CA ILE A 275 -12.73 -6.38 -6.96
C ILE A 275 -12.14 -5.30 -7.86
N GLN A 276 -12.59 -5.21 -9.11
CA GLN A 276 -12.18 -4.12 -10.00
C GLN A 276 -12.43 -2.75 -9.37
N ALA A 277 -13.55 -2.57 -8.66
CA ALA A 277 -13.84 -1.34 -7.95
C ALA A 277 -12.89 -1.12 -6.76
N ALA A 278 -12.47 -2.18 -6.06
CA ALA A 278 -11.48 -2.10 -4.99
C ALA A 278 -10.06 -1.77 -5.51
N PHE A 279 -9.77 -2.12 -6.77
CA PHE A 279 -8.50 -1.85 -7.47
C PHE A 279 -8.55 -0.59 -8.35
N ALA A 280 -9.58 0.26 -8.23
CA ALA A 280 -9.78 1.39 -9.15
C ALA A 280 -8.54 2.29 -9.30
N ASP A 281 -7.77 2.48 -8.23
CA ASP A 281 -6.51 3.23 -8.20
C ASP A 281 -5.30 2.34 -7.84
N GLY A 282 -5.47 1.02 -7.91
CA GLY A 282 -4.52 0.00 -7.47
C GLY A 282 -4.65 -0.39 -6.00
N PHE A 283 -4.03 -1.51 -5.63
CA PHE A 283 -3.98 -2.00 -4.26
C PHE A 283 -2.55 -1.91 -3.70
N PHE A 284 -2.35 -1.14 -2.63
CA PHE A 284 -1.03 -0.95 -2.00
C PHE A 284 -0.76 -1.96 -0.89
N PHE A 285 0.44 -2.55 -0.87
CA PHE A 285 0.87 -3.62 0.07
C PHE A 285 2.40 -3.67 0.28
#